data_AF-A0A382JL35-F1
#
_entry.id   AF-A0A382JL35-F1
#
_cell.length_a   1.000
_cell.length_b   1.000
_cell.length_c   1.000
_cell.angle_alpha   90.00
_cell.angle_beta   90.00
_cell.angle_gamma   90.00
#
_symmetry.space_group_name_H-M   'P 1'
#
loop_
_entity.id
_entity.type
_entity.pdbx_description
1 polymer ?
#
loop_
_entity_poly.entity_id
_entity_poly.type
_entity_poly.pdbx_seq_one_letter_code
_entity_poly.pdbx_strand_id
1 'polypeptide(L)'
;CRGVQEGTDAGVGQVEAYGLSDHVELRDPGTSGALAAAIEGAIKKGDPILFYYWGPTKLMLDLGYPVDIIDLEQPDPSECANNDPVHGCAFPPAEVMIAMNTELVSDAPYLIKFFNNWDWSAGNQLVADAWYGENSGDYGTAEEAFEATAIHYLSNYDAWQSWVPDEILEKVLAALAEEG
;
A
#
# COMPACT_ATOMS: atom_id res chain seq x y z
N CYS A 1 -9.58 -6.73 3.64
CA CYS A 1 -9.29 -7.19 5.02
C CYS A 1 -10.55 -7.29 5.89
N ARG A 2 -11.47 -6.32 5.86
CA ARG A 2 -12.72 -6.36 6.65
C ARG A 2 -13.46 -7.70 6.60
N GLY A 3 -13.73 -8.24 5.40
CA GLY A 3 -14.42 -9.53 5.27
C GLY A 3 -13.69 -10.69 5.97
N VAL A 4 -12.36 -10.71 5.97
CA VAL A 4 -11.57 -11.73 6.68
C VAL A 4 -11.68 -11.58 8.21
N GLN A 5 -11.81 -10.34 8.70
CA GLN A 5 -11.93 -10.06 10.13
C GLN A 5 -13.35 -10.31 10.66
N GLU A 6 -14.38 -10.03 9.85
CA GLU A 6 -15.80 -10.24 10.18
C GLU A 6 -16.27 -11.68 9.92
N GLY A 7 -15.61 -12.40 9.01
CA GLY A 7 -15.99 -13.74 8.58
C GLY A 7 -16.37 -13.81 7.11
N THR A 8 -16.12 -14.96 6.52
CA THR A 8 -16.45 -15.28 5.12
C THR A 8 -17.04 -16.68 5.04
N ASP A 9 -17.41 -17.15 3.85
CA ASP A 9 -17.81 -18.55 3.65
C ASP A 9 -16.69 -19.55 4.03
N ALA A 10 -15.42 -19.09 4.11
CA ALA A 10 -14.29 -19.90 4.50
C ALA A 10 -14.12 -20.02 6.03
N GLY A 11 -14.70 -19.12 6.84
CA GLY A 11 -14.54 -19.18 8.30
C GLY A 11 -15.23 -18.06 9.08
N VAL A 12 -15.27 -18.21 10.40
CA VAL A 12 -16.01 -17.34 11.33
C VAL A 12 -15.48 -15.91 11.41
N GLY A 13 -14.26 -15.67 10.95
CA GLY A 13 -13.62 -14.36 10.99
C GLY A 13 -12.59 -14.25 12.10
N GLN A 14 -11.56 -13.45 11.86
CA GLN A 14 -10.40 -13.35 12.73
C GLN A 14 -10.77 -12.98 14.19
N VAL A 15 -11.72 -12.04 14.38
CA VAL A 15 -12.12 -11.58 15.72
C VAL A 15 -12.84 -12.68 16.51
N GLU A 16 -13.75 -13.40 15.87
CA GLU A 16 -14.47 -14.51 16.51
C GLU A 16 -13.54 -15.71 16.76
N ALA A 17 -12.66 -16.03 15.80
CA ALA A 17 -11.69 -17.10 15.95
C ALA A 17 -10.73 -16.89 17.14
N TYR A 18 -10.40 -15.63 17.44
CA TYR A 18 -9.66 -15.27 18.66
C TYR A 18 -10.50 -15.25 19.95
N GLY A 19 -11.81 -15.42 19.87
CA GLY A 19 -12.72 -15.30 21.01
C GLY A 19 -12.85 -13.86 21.51
N LEU A 20 -12.66 -12.87 20.64
CA LEU A 20 -12.63 -11.44 21.01
C LEU A 20 -13.95 -10.71 20.69
N SER A 21 -15.00 -11.41 20.27
CA SER A 21 -16.28 -10.79 19.85
C SER A 21 -16.95 -9.95 20.95
N ASP A 22 -16.70 -10.25 22.23
CA ASP A 22 -17.22 -9.47 23.37
C ASP A 22 -16.34 -8.25 23.74
N HIS A 23 -15.17 -8.11 23.11
CA HIS A 23 -14.14 -7.13 23.45
C HIS A 23 -13.78 -6.19 22.31
N VAL A 24 -13.92 -6.64 21.06
CA VAL A 24 -13.53 -5.91 19.85
C VAL A 24 -14.75 -5.72 18.97
N GLU A 25 -15.03 -4.46 18.65
CA GLU A 25 -16.03 -4.07 17.66
C GLU A 25 -15.32 -3.49 16.44
N LEU A 26 -15.53 -4.10 15.27
CA LEU A 26 -14.95 -3.60 14.02
C LEU A 26 -15.73 -2.35 13.56
N ARG A 27 -14.99 -1.28 13.25
CA ARG A 27 -15.55 -0.02 12.76
C ARG A 27 -15.03 0.28 11.37
N ASP A 28 -15.96 0.59 10.46
CA ASP A 28 -15.61 1.01 9.11
C ASP A 28 -15.31 2.52 9.10
N PRO A 29 -14.07 2.92 8.76
CA PRO A 29 -13.72 4.33 8.61
C PRO A 29 -14.37 4.97 7.37
N GLY A 30 -14.91 4.19 6.45
CA GLY A 30 -15.54 4.63 5.20
C GLY A 30 -14.53 5.02 4.12
N THR A 31 -13.46 5.73 4.48
CA THR A 31 -12.36 6.08 3.57
C THR A 31 -10.99 5.85 4.21
N SER A 32 -9.96 5.67 3.38
CA SER A 32 -8.57 5.58 3.84
C SER A 32 -8.11 6.86 4.57
N GLY A 33 -8.53 8.03 4.09
CA GLY A 33 -8.24 9.32 4.74
C GLY A 33 -8.90 9.46 6.12
N ALA A 34 -10.12 8.96 6.28
CA ALA A 34 -10.80 8.95 7.57
C ALA A 34 -10.13 7.98 8.57
N LEU A 35 -9.64 6.83 8.10
CA LEU A 35 -8.85 5.91 8.92
C LEU A 35 -7.55 6.58 9.40
N ALA A 36 -6.81 7.20 8.49
CA ALA A 36 -5.57 7.92 8.81
C ALA A 36 -5.81 9.02 9.86
N ALA A 37 -6.82 9.87 9.65
CA ALA A 37 -7.14 10.95 10.58
C ALA A 37 -7.58 10.45 11.97
N ALA A 38 -8.25 9.30 12.06
CA ALA A 38 -8.62 8.68 13.33
C ALA A 38 -7.38 8.19 14.10
N ILE A 39 -6.45 7.55 13.41
CA ILE A 39 -5.18 7.06 13.99
C ILE A 39 -4.33 8.23 14.48
N GLU A 40 -4.05 9.21 13.61
CA GLU A 40 -3.29 10.42 13.96
C GLU A 40 -3.93 11.18 15.12
N GLY A 41 -5.26 11.32 15.08
CA GLY A 41 -6.04 12.03 16.08
C GLY A 41 -5.96 11.38 17.47
N ALA A 42 -6.01 10.05 17.55
CA ALA A 42 -5.88 9.31 18.81
C ALA A 42 -4.46 9.43 19.37
N ILE A 43 -3.44 9.19 18.54
CA ILE A 43 -2.03 9.26 18.94
C ILE A 43 -1.67 10.67 19.43
N LYS A 44 -2.10 11.71 18.71
CA LYS A 44 -1.86 13.11 19.10
C LYS A 44 -2.49 13.47 20.45
N LYS A 45 -3.58 12.82 20.83
CA LYS A 45 -4.25 13.00 22.14
C LYS A 45 -3.66 12.12 23.23
N GLY A 46 -2.83 11.14 22.89
CA GLY A 46 -2.38 10.09 23.80
C GLY A 46 -3.49 9.08 24.15
N ASP A 47 -4.51 8.98 23.31
CA ASP A 47 -5.61 8.02 23.50
C ASP A 47 -5.18 6.63 22.98
N PRO A 48 -5.46 5.54 23.72
CA PRO A 48 -5.21 4.20 23.22
C PRO A 48 -6.09 3.91 22.00
N ILE A 49 -5.50 3.30 20.96
CA ILE A 49 -6.21 2.91 19.75
C ILE A 49 -5.77 1.53 19.28
N LEU A 50 -6.73 0.70 18.87
CA LEU A 50 -6.52 -0.55 18.16
C LEU A 50 -7.06 -0.38 16.74
N PHE A 51 -6.24 -0.67 15.74
CA PHE A 51 -6.62 -0.47 14.34
C PHE A 51 -5.93 -1.49 13.43
N TYR A 52 -6.54 -1.72 12.26
CA TYR A 52 -5.90 -2.40 11.14
C TYR A 52 -5.17 -1.36 10.29
N TYR A 53 -3.96 -1.69 9.83
CA TYR A 53 -3.23 -0.89 8.86
C TYR A 53 -2.32 -1.77 7.99
N TRP A 54 -1.96 -1.29 6.81
CA TRP A 54 -1.03 -1.97 5.90
C TRP A 54 0.26 -1.16 5.77
N GLY A 55 1.35 -1.80 5.37
CA GLY A 55 2.63 -1.15 5.15
C GLY A 55 3.29 -1.63 3.86
N PRO A 56 4.23 -0.85 3.31
CA PRO A 56 4.72 0.44 3.82
C PRO A 56 3.76 1.61 3.48
N THR A 57 3.70 2.63 4.34
CA THR A 57 3.06 3.93 4.04
C THR A 57 3.78 5.06 4.76
N LYS A 58 3.61 6.30 4.27
CA LYS A 58 4.09 7.50 4.97
C LYS A 58 3.55 7.60 6.39
N LEU A 59 2.26 7.32 6.60
CA LEU A 59 1.64 7.45 7.93
C LEU A 59 2.36 6.57 8.96
N MET A 60 2.56 5.28 8.64
CA MET A 60 3.21 4.36 9.58
C MET A 60 4.67 4.73 9.84
N LEU A 61 5.36 5.25 8.81
CA LEU A 61 6.71 5.77 8.96
C LEU A 61 6.74 6.98 9.91
N ASP A 62 5.86 7.96 9.70
CA ASP A 62 5.79 9.19 10.51
C ASP A 62 5.38 8.90 11.97
N LEU A 63 4.55 7.86 12.18
CA LEU A 63 4.14 7.39 13.50
C LEU A 63 5.18 6.50 14.18
N GLY A 64 6.33 6.20 13.55
CA GLY A 64 7.42 5.47 14.18
C GLY A 64 7.25 3.95 14.24
N TYR A 65 6.47 3.34 13.33
CA TYR A 65 6.39 1.88 13.21
C TYR A 65 7.75 1.28 12.81
N PRO A 66 8.20 0.16 13.42
CA PRO A 66 7.51 -0.69 14.39
C PRO A 66 7.87 -0.40 15.86
N VAL A 67 8.43 0.78 16.19
CA VAL A 67 8.92 1.09 17.54
C VAL A 67 7.81 1.69 18.40
N ASP A 68 7.17 2.74 17.92
CA ASP A 68 6.12 3.47 18.65
C ASP A 68 4.72 2.92 18.36
N ILE A 69 4.53 2.38 17.15
CA ILE A 69 3.38 1.57 16.77
C ILE A 69 3.87 0.14 16.62
N ILE A 70 3.22 -0.79 17.31
CA ILE A 70 3.60 -2.20 17.32
C ILE A 70 2.46 -3.07 16.79
N ASP A 71 2.83 -4.17 16.13
CA ASP A 71 1.88 -5.22 15.80
C ASP A 71 1.52 -6.01 17.06
N LEU A 72 0.25 -6.40 17.18
CA LEU A 72 -0.15 -7.38 18.18
C LEU A 72 0.36 -8.77 17.74
N GLU A 73 0.95 -9.49 18.69
CA GLU A 73 1.36 -10.88 18.48
C GLU A 73 0.14 -11.73 18.12
N GLN A 74 0.27 -12.48 17.03
CA GLN A 74 -0.77 -13.32 16.45
C GLN A 74 -0.14 -14.66 16.07
N PRO A 75 -0.90 -15.76 16.07
CA PRO A 75 -0.41 -17.05 15.55
C PRO A 75 0.15 -16.91 14.14
N ASP A 76 1.19 -17.67 13.83
CA ASP A 76 1.81 -17.64 12.49
C ASP A 76 0.77 -18.04 11.44
N PRO A 77 0.77 -17.47 10.22
CA PRO A 77 -0.17 -17.85 9.17
C PRO A 77 -0.22 -19.37 8.94
N SER A 78 0.93 -20.06 9.06
CA SER A 78 1.02 -21.53 8.90
C SER A 78 0.26 -22.35 9.95
N GLU A 79 -0.19 -21.71 11.04
CA GLU A 79 -1.03 -22.34 12.05
C GLU A 79 -2.52 -22.35 11.66
N CYS A 80 -2.93 -21.57 10.66
CA CYS A 80 -4.28 -21.58 10.10
C CYS A 80 -4.44 -22.51 8.91
N ALA A 81 -5.67 -23.00 8.71
CA ALA A 81 -6.04 -23.67 7.48
C ALA A 81 -5.79 -22.75 6.27
N ASN A 82 -5.08 -23.26 5.26
CA ASN A 82 -4.71 -22.55 4.03
C ASN A 82 -3.94 -21.24 4.23
N ASN A 83 -3.32 -21.02 5.39
CA ASN A 83 -2.73 -19.74 5.79
C ASN A 83 -3.74 -18.57 5.77
N ASP A 84 -5.03 -18.86 5.98
CA ASP A 84 -6.11 -17.88 5.91
C ASP A 84 -6.40 -17.27 7.30
N PRO A 85 -6.22 -15.95 7.48
CA PRO A 85 -6.46 -15.25 8.75
C PRO A 85 -7.91 -15.31 9.24
N VAL A 86 -8.87 -15.72 8.39
CA VAL A 86 -10.27 -15.95 8.79
C VAL A 86 -10.39 -16.98 9.92
N HIS A 87 -9.35 -17.78 10.14
CA HIS A 87 -9.25 -18.80 11.18
C HIS A 87 -8.47 -18.36 12.44
N GLY A 88 -8.09 -17.09 12.57
CA GLY A 88 -7.43 -16.58 13.77
C GLY A 88 -5.91 -16.78 13.78
N CYS A 89 -5.23 -16.27 12.76
CA CYS A 89 -3.77 -16.11 12.70
C CYS A 89 -3.46 -14.77 12.02
N ALA A 90 -2.18 -14.40 11.99
CA ALA A 90 -1.71 -13.19 11.31
C ALA A 90 -1.99 -13.23 9.79
N PHE A 91 -2.01 -12.06 9.16
CA PHE A 91 -1.99 -11.97 7.70
C PHE A 91 -0.63 -12.46 7.17
N PRO A 92 -0.60 -13.30 6.12
CA PRO A 92 0.64 -13.61 5.44
C PRO A 92 1.23 -12.34 4.81
N PRO A 93 2.55 -12.30 4.53
CA PRO A 93 3.16 -11.22 3.77
C PRO A 93 2.40 -11.00 2.45
N ALA A 94 2.03 -9.75 2.20
CA ALA A 94 1.29 -9.40 0.98
C ALA A 94 2.22 -9.46 -0.25
N GLU A 95 1.72 -10.08 -1.31
CA GLU A 95 2.35 -10.05 -2.64
C GLU A 95 1.56 -9.12 -3.55
N VAL A 96 2.19 -8.03 -4.00
CA VAL A 96 1.58 -7.08 -4.93
C VAL A 96 1.90 -7.53 -6.36
N MET A 97 0.87 -7.97 -7.08
CA MET A 97 1.00 -8.50 -8.43
C MET A 97 0.50 -7.51 -9.48
N ILE A 98 1.12 -7.54 -10.65
CA ILE A 98 0.61 -6.87 -11.86
C ILE A 98 -0.30 -7.84 -12.59
N ALA A 99 -1.57 -7.49 -12.76
CA ALA A 99 -2.53 -8.26 -13.54
C ALA A 99 -2.75 -7.59 -14.90
N MET A 100 -2.72 -8.38 -15.97
CA MET A 100 -2.98 -7.91 -17.34
C MET A 100 -4.20 -8.63 -17.94
N ASN A 101 -4.97 -7.92 -18.75
CA ASN A 101 -5.96 -8.54 -19.61
C ASN A 101 -5.24 -9.47 -20.61
N THR A 102 -5.79 -10.67 -20.83
CA THR A 102 -5.19 -11.68 -21.72
C THR A 102 -5.07 -11.24 -23.18
N GLU A 103 -5.93 -10.33 -23.64
CA GLU A 103 -5.84 -9.74 -24.99
C GLU A 103 -4.63 -8.82 -25.11
N LEU A 104 -4.36 -7.99 -24.08
CA LEU A 104 -3.19 -7.10 -24.06
C LEU A 104 -1.86 -7.86 -24.07
N VAL A 105 -1.83 -9.08 -23.50
CA VAL A 105 -0.66 -9.96 -23.59
C VAL A 105 -0.32 -10.30 -25.04
N SER A 106 -1.34 -10.44 -25.90
CA SER A 106 -1.18 -10.74 -27.32
C SER A 106 -0.90 -9.49 -28.16
N ASP A 107 -1.60 -8.39 -27.88
CA ASP A 107 -1.56 -7.16 -28.68
C ASP A 107 -0.35 -6.28 -28.36
N ALA A 108 0.13 -6.33 -27.11
CA ALA A 108 1.23 -5.50 -26.63
C ALA A 108 2.26 -6.32 -25.85
N PRO A 109 2.90 -7.34 -26.47
CA PRO A 109 3.83 -8.24 -25.78
C PRO A 109 5.08 -7.51 -25.23
N TYR A 110 5.39 -6.32 -25.75
CA TYR A 110 6.46 -5.48 -25.20
C TYR A 110 6.18 -5.01 -23.77
N LEU A 111 4.90 -4.84 -23.39
CA LEU A 111 4.52 -4.47 -22.03
C LEU A 111 4.82 -5.58 -21.03
N ILE A 112 4.80 -6.85 -21.45
CA ILE A 112 5.16 -7.99 -20.59
C ILE A 112 6.61 -7.82 -20.09
N LYS A 113 7.52 -7.42 -20.98
CA LYS A 113 8.92 -7.19 -20.60
C LYS A 113 9.05 -6.04 -19.60
N PHE A 114 8.33 -4.95 -19.82
CA PHE A 114 8.30 -3.82 -18.90
C PHE A 114 7.77 -4.23 -17.52
N PHE A 115 6.60 -4.88 -17.47
CA PHE A 115 5.97 -5.31 -16.23
C PHE A 115 6.76 -6.38 -15.47
N ASN A 116 7.50 -7.24 -16.16
CA ASN A 116 8.42 -8.18 -15.50
C ASN A 116 9.66 -7.50 -14.90
N ASN A 117 10.05 -6.33 -15.41
CA ASN A 117 11.16 -5.55 -14.86
C ASN A 117 10.70 -4.49 -13.85
N TRP A 118 9.40 -4.21 -13.77
CA TRP A 118 8.83 -3.20 -12.89
C TRP A 118 8.99 -3.62 -11.43
N ASP A 119 9.65 -2.78 -10.65
CA ASP A 119 9.89 -3.00 -9.23
C ASP A 119 9.49 -1.76 -8.42
N TRP A 120 8.20 -1.64 -8.11
CA TRP A 120 7.69 -0.60 -7.21
C TRP A 120 7.88 -1.00 -5.75
N SER A 121 9.15 -1.09 -5.37
CA SER A 121 9.58 -1.43 -4.02
C SER A 121 9.04 -0.46 -2.95
N ALA A 122 9.10 -0.90 -1.69
CA ALA A 122 8.77 -0.07 -0.53
C ALA A 122 9.50 1.28 -0.53
N GLY A 123 10.77 1.31 -0.93
CA GLY A 123 11.57 2.53 -1.00
C GLY A 123 11.00 3.50 -2.04
N ASN A 124 10.68 3.01 -3.24
CA ASN A 124 10.11 3.79 -4.33
C ASN A 124 8.74 4.37 -3.96
N GLN A 125 7.89 3.55 -3.33
CA GLN A 125 6.59 3.99 -2.85
C GLN A 125 6.72 5.09 -1.78
N LEU A 126 7.55 4.89 -0.75
CA LEU A 126 7.64 5.82 0.36
C LEU A 126 8.16 7.20 -0.04
N VAL A 127 9.13 7.27 -0.98
CA VAL A 127 9.63 8.58 -1.45
C VAL A 127 8.59 9.31 -2.31
N ALA A 128 7.78 8.58 -3.10
CA ALA A 128 6.69 9.16 -3.86
C ALA A 128 5.55 9.62 -2.94
N ASP A 129 5.15 8.80 -1.95
CA ASP A 129 4.13 9.13 -0.95
C ASP A 129 4.55 10.35 -0.11
N ALA A 130 5.84 10.46 0.24
CA ALA A 130 6.39 11.61 0.94
C ALA A 130 6.21 12.90 0.15
N TRP A 131 6.63 12.91 -1.12
CA TRP A 131 6.48 14.08 -1.96
C TRP A 131 5.02 14.42 -2.22
N TYR A 132 4.17 13.43 -2.53
CA TYR A 132 2.74 13.65 -2.72
C TYR A 132 2.12 14.29 -1.47
N GLY A 133 2.38 13.75 -0.27
CA GLY A 133 1.80 14.26 0.96
C GLY A 133 2.18 15.71 1.29
N GLU A 134 3.36 16.16 0.86
CA GLU A 134 3.85 17.53 1.07
C GLU A 134 3.37 18.52 -0.01
N ASN A 135 3.12 18.05 -1.24
CA ASN A 135 2.90 18.93 -2.40
C ASN A 135 1.49 18.80 -3.01
N SER A 136 0.71 17.75 -2.70
CA SER A 136 -0.59 17.52 -3.36
C SER A 136 -1.60 18.65 -3.13
N GLY A 137 -1.44 19.42 -2.05
CA GLY A 137 -2.29 20.57 -1.74
C GLY A 137 -2.12 21.76 -2.69
N ASP A 138 -1.05 21.78 -3.47
CA ASP A 138 -0.74 22.86 -4.43
C ASP A 138 -1.44 22.66 -5.78
N TYR A 139 -2.13 21.52 -5.98
CA TYR A 139 -2.79 21.15 -7.23
C TYR A 139 -4.32 21.25 -7.12
N GLY A 140 -4.99 21.52 -8.24
CA GLY A 140 -6.44 21.72 -8.28
C GLY A 140 -7.22 20.41 -8.18
N THR A 141 -6.60 19.30 -8.58
CA THR A 141 -7.20 17.97 -8.57
C THR A 141 -6.21 16.90 -8.09
N ALA A 142 -6.74 15.75 -7.65
CA ALA A 142 -5.90 14.61 -7.29
C ALA A 142 -5.12 14.06 -8.50
N GLU A 143 -5.71 14.11 -9.70
CA GLU A 143 -5.06 13.66 -10.94
C GLU A 143 -3.80 14.48 -11.25
N GLU A 144 -3.92 15.81 -11.20
CA GLU A 144 -2.77 16.72 -11.36
C GLU A 144 -1.70 16.48 -10.30
N ALA A 145 -2.08 16.25 -9.05
CA ALA A 145 -1.14 15.95 -7.97
C ALA A 145 -0.41 14.61 -8.20
N PHE A 146 -1.11 13.56 -8.66
CA PHE A 146 -0.50 12.28 -8.98
C PHE A 146 0.45 12.37 -10.18
N GLU A 147 0.07 13.10 -11.23
CA GLU A 147 0.92 13.33 -12.39
C GLU A 147 2.20 14.07 -12.00
N ALA A 148 2.08 15.16 -11.22
CA ALA A 148 3.23 15.89 -10.73
C ALA A 148 4.13 15.03 -9.82
N THR A 149 3.56 14.14 -9.02
CA THR A 149 4.31 13.19 -8.20
C THR A 149 5.08 12.20 -9.07
N ALA A 150 4.46 11.70 -10.14
CA ALA A 150 5.12 10.80 -11.08
C ALA A 150 6.28 11.50 -11.80
N ILE A 151 6.08 12.73 -12.28
CA ILE A 151 7.13 13.54 -12.91
C ILE A 151 8.28 13.80 -11.93
N HIS A 152 7.95 14.19 -10.68
CA HIS A 152 8.95 14.39 -9.64
C HIS A 152 9.76 13.12 -9.38
N TYR A 153 9.08 11.98 -9.21
CA TYR A 153 9.75 10.70 -8.98
C TYR A 153 10.67 10.32 -10.13
N LEU A 154 10.17 10.37 -11.38
CA LEU A 154 10.95 10.02 -12.56
C LEU A 154 12.17 10.94 -12.76
N SER A 155 12.07 12.20 -12.33
CA SER A 155 13.15 13.19 -12.45
C SER A 155 14.23 13.07 -11.38
N ASN A 156 13.90 12.54 -10.20
CA ASN A 156 14.79 12.58 -9.03
C ASN A 156 15.33 11.20 -8.61
N TYR A 157 14.74 10.12 -9.11
CA TYR A 157 15.15 8.75 -8.79
C TYR A 157 15.46 7.97 -10.06
N ASP A 158 16.43 7.05 -9.98
CA ASP A 158 16.94 6.27 -11.11
C ASP A 158 16.48 4.81 -11.11
N ALA A 159 15.83 4.35 -10.04
CA ALA A 159 15.37 2.97 -9.89
C ALA A 159 14.47 2.50 -11.05
N TRP A 160 13.72 3.42 -11.67
CA TRP A 160 12.85 3.11 -12.80
C TRP A 160 13.59 2.90 -14.13
N GLN A 161 14.82 3.40 -14.25
CA GLN A 161 15.54 3.42 -15.52
C GLN A 161 15.84 1.99 -16.01
N SER A 162 16.01 1.03 -15.09
CA SER A 162 16.18 -0.39 -15.43
C SER A 162 14.88 -1.10 -15.83
N TRP A 163 13.71 -0.47 -15.63
CA TRP A 163 12.43 -1.08 -16.00
C TRP A 163 12.20 -1.06 -17.51
N VAL A 164 12.80 -0.09 -18.20
CA VAL A 164 12.62 0.17 -19.62
C VAL A 164 13.90 -0.09 -20.44
N PRO A 165 13.81 -0.37 -21.75
CA PRO A 165 14.98 -0.42 -22.63
C PRO A 165 15.63 0.96 -22.81
N ASP A 166 16.93 0.99 -23.14
CA ASP A 166 17.72 2.23 -23.36
C ASP A 166 17.04 3.24 -24.31
N GLU A 167 16.48 2.77 -25.43
CA GLU A 167 15.80 3.65 -26.40
C GLU A 167 14.58 4.36 -25.78
N ILE A 168 13.88 3.69 -24.86
CA ILE A 168 12.72 4.27 -24.16
C ILE A 168 13.19 5.17 -23.03
N LEU A 169 14.24 4.77 -22.31
CA LEU A 169 14.88 5.59 -21.29
C LEU A 169 15.28 6.96 -21.85
N GLU A 170 15.97 6.99 -22.99
CA GLU A 170 16.37 8.24 -23.65
C GLU A 170 15.17 9.14 -23.98
N LYS A 171 14.06 8.56 -24.45
CA LYS A 171 12.83 9.30 -24.76
C LYS A 171 12.18 9.88 -23.51
N VAL A 172 12.11 9.11 -22.43
CA VAL A 172 11.53 9.57 -21.16
C VAL A 172 12.40 10.69 -20.56
N LEU A 173 13.73 10.52 -20.53
CA LEU A 173 14.64 11.56 -20.04
C LEU A 173 14.57 12.85 -20.86
N ALA A 174 14.43 12.74 -22.19
CA ALA A 174 14.24 13.91 -23.05
C ALA A 174 12.93 14.64 -22.74
N ALA A 175 11.82 13.91 -22.55
CA ALA A 175 10.54 14.49 -22.18
C ALA A 175 10.60 15.17 -20.80
N LEU A 176 11.21 14.54 -19.79
CA LEU A 176 11.36 15.12 -18.46
C LEU A 176 12.19 16.41 -18.45
N ALA A 177 13.15 16.55 -19.38
CA ALA A 177 13.93 17.78 -19.51
C ALA A 177 13.12 18.97 -20.06
N GLU A 178 11.97 18.72 -20.70
CA GLU A 178 11.04 19.75 -21.18
C GLU A 178 10.02 20.17 -20.11
N GLU A 179 9.84 19.36 -19.06
CA GLU A 179 8.97 19.64 -17.89
C GLU A 179 9.62 20.60 -16.86
N GLY A 180 10.89 20.97 -17.08
CA GLY A 180 11.71 21.80 -16.17
C GLY A 180 11.75 23.30 -16.47
#